data_AF-A0A7Y9YB47-F1
#
_entry.id   AF-A0A7Y9YB47-F1
#
_cell.length_a   1.000
_cell.length_b   1.000
_cell.length_c   1.000
_cell.angle_alpha   90.00
_cell.angle_beta   90.00
_cell.angle_gamma   90.00
#
_symmetry.space_group_name_H-M   'P 1'
#
loop_
_entity.id
_entity.type
_entity.pdbx_description
1 polymer ?
#
loop_
_entity_poly.entity_id
_entity_poly.type
_entity_poly.pdbx_seq_one_letter_code
_entity_poly.pdbx_strand_id
1 'polypeptide(L)'
;MSTMVLPAVHLPARTSARPVPRSAPRSAAGTDGRLRLTRRGRLVVFVVGLLVAVAIAVAFAGGSVATSEKGQPVPTDTIVVGTGVTLWDIASARAEGGDVRDMMSTIQQLNHLESGMLVAGQRLRVPADS
;
A
#
# COMPACT_ATOMS: atom_id res chain seq x y z
N MET A 1 -57.30 36.87 -91.78
CA MET A 1 -55.87 36.96 -92.16
C MET A 1 -55.10 36.67 -90.87
N SER A 2 -54.43 35.55 -90.61
CA SER A 2 -53.83 34.55 -91.48
C SER A 2 -53.72 33.19 -90.78
N THR A 3 -53.63 32.18 -91.62
CA THR A 3 -53.49 30.73 -91.41
C THR A 3 -52.08 30.31 -91.00
N MET A 4 -51.94 29.28 -90.14
CA MET A 4 -50.86 28.26 -90.09
C MET A 4 -51.16 27.38 -88.86
N VAL A 5 -51.70 26.15 -88.92
CA VAL A 5 -51.25 24.89 -89.53
C VAL A 5 -49.81 24.51 -89.15
N LEU A 6 -49.65 23.47 -88.32
CA LEU A 6 -48.89 22.22 -88.57
C LEU A 6 -48.57 21.45 -87.25
N PRO A 7 -48.24 20.14 -87.29
CA PRO A 7 -48.95 19.11 -86.53
C PRO A 7 -48.07 18.28 -85.57
N ALA A 8 -48.77 17.36 -84.90
CA ALA A 8 -48.37 16.13 -84.20
C ALA A 8 -46.90 15.69 -84.19
N VAL A 9 -46.37 15.38 -82.99
CA VAL A 9 -45.37 14.32 -82.80
C VAL A 9 -45.58 13.56 -81.47
N HIS A 10 -45.70 12.24 -81.67
CA HIS A 10 -45.48 11.05 -80.85
C HIS A 10 -45.17 11.08 -79.34
N LEU A 11 -45.88 10.21 -78.62
CA LEU A 11 -45.46 9.54 -77.38
C LEU A 11 -44.28 8.58 -77.62
N PRO A 12 -43.39 8.43 -76.63
CA PRO A 12 -43.18 7.10 -76.08
C PRO A 12 -43.15 7.07 -74.54
N ALA A 13 -43.81 6.06 -73.98
CA ALA A 13 -43.68 5.66 -72.59
C ALA A 13 -42.25 5.16 -72.29
N ARG A 14 -41.62 5.64 -71.22
CA ARG A 14 -40.51 4.93 -70.55
C ARG A 14 -40.53 5.15 -69.03
N THR A 15 -40.88 4.04 -68.36
CA THR A 15 -40.23 3.50 -67.16
C THR A 15 -40.15 4.38 -65.91
N SER A 16 -41.03 4.03 -64.97
CA SER A 16 -40.89 4.26 -63.53
C SER A 16 -39.58 3.67 -63.01
N ALA A 17 -38.71 4.51 -62.45
CA ALA A 17 -37.58 4.07 -61.64
C ALA A 17 -37.84 4.47 -60.18
N ARG A 18 -38.28 3.49 -59.39
CA ARG A 18 -38.48 3.61 -57.94
C ARG A 18 -37.12 3.74 -57.24
N PRO A 19 -36.83 4.82 -56.50
CA PRO A 19 -35.60 4.90 -55.73
C PRO A 19 -35.65 3.87 -54.58
N VAL A 20 -34.71 2.94 -54.58
CA VAL A 20 -34.46 2.00 -53.49
C VAL A 20 -33.74 2.75 -52.36
N PRO A 21 -34.24 2.77 -51.11
CA PRO A 21 -33.50 3.37 -50.02
C PRO A 21 -32.24 2.52 -49.76
N ARG A 22 -31.06 3.10 -49.99
CA ARG A 22 -29.80 2.51 -49.55
C ARG A 22 -29.73 2.62 -48.03
N SER A 23 -29.90 1.49 -47.35
CA SER A 23 -29.56 1.37 -45.93
C SER A 23 -28.06 1.58 -45.77
N ALA A 24 -27.64 2.76 -45.30
CA ALA A 24 -26.28 2.99 -44.88
C ALA A 24 -25.97 2.09 -43.67
N PRO A 25 -24.80 1.45 -43.60
CA PRO A 25 -24.42 0.69 -42.41
C PRO A 25 -24.32 1.66 -41.23
N ARG A 26 -25.09 1.38 -40.18
CA ARG A 26 -24.91 2.06 -38.89
C ARG A 26 -23.48 1.75 -38.44
N SER A 27 -22.59 2.75 -38.44
CA SER A 27 -21.34 2.64 -37.71
C SER A 27 -21.68 2.24 -36.29
N ALA A 28 -21.28 1.02 -35.92
CA ALA A 28 -21.25 0.60 -34.53
C ALA A 28 -20.28 1.54 -33.83
N ALA A 29 -20.82 2.60 -33.20
CA ALA A 29 -20.09 3.42 -32.27
C ALA A 29 -19.51 2.47 -31.22
N GLY A 30 -18.19 2.28 -31.24
CA GLY A 30 -17.49 1.55 -30.20
C GLY A 30 -17.87 2.19 -28.89
N THR A 31 -18.63 1.47 -28.07
CA THR A 31 -18.83 1.83 -26.67
C THR A 31 -17.46 1.68 -26.02
N ASP A 32 -16.72 2.78 -25.93
CA ASP A 32 -15.65 2.92 -24.96
C ASP A 32 -16.25 2.59 -23.61
N GLY A 33 -15.99 1.36 -23.17
CA GLY A 33 -16.50 0.76 -21.95
C GLY A 33 -15.88 1.48 -20.76
N ARG A 34 -16.35 2.68 -20.47
CA ARG A 34 -15.99 3.43 -19.28
C ARG A 34 -16.65 2.69 -18.12
N LEU A 35 -15.92 1.75 -17.54
CA LEU A 35 -16.32 0.96 -16.37
C LEU A 35 -16.60 1.93 -15.23
N ARG A 36 -17.84 2.42 -15.13
CA ARG A 36 -18.31 3.19 -13.98
C ARG A 36 -18.50 2.19 -12.86
N LEU A 37 -17.50 2.05 -11.98
CA LEU A 37 -17.71 1.34 -10.74
C LEU A 37 -18.89 2.02 -10.02
N THR A 38 -20.00 1.28 -9.94
CA THR A 38 -21.13 1.65 -9.09
C THR A 38 -20.59 1.87 -7.67
N ARG A 39 -21.25 2.69 -6.84
CA ARG A 39 -20.79 2.98 -5.46
C ARG A 39 -20.35 1.72 -4.69
N ARG A 40 -21.02 0.59 -4.94
CA ARG A 40 -20.70 -0.74 -4.40
C ARG A 40 -19.38 -1.31 -4.93
N GLY A 41 -19.10 -1.21 -6.23
CA GLY A 41 -17.82 -1.62 -6.81
C GLY A 41 -16.64 -0.83 -6.24
N ARG A 42 -16.82 0.47 -6.00
CA ARG A 42 -15.77 1.30 -5.37
C ARG A 42 -15.46 0.82 -3.94
N LEU A 43 -16.50 0.47 -3.15
CA LEU A 43 -16.32 -0.09 -1.81
C LEU A 43 -15.57 -1.43 -1.85
N VAL A 44 -15.93 -2.33 -2.77
CA VAL A 44 -15.25 -3.63 -2.93
C VAL A 44 -13.78 -3.43 -3.26
N VAL A 45 -13.44 -2.56 -4.20
CA VAL A 45 -12.03 -2.26 -4.54
C VAL A 45 -11.28 -1.68 -3.35
N PHE A 46 -11.91 -0.79 -2.57
CA PHE A 46 -11.29 -0.26 -1.35
C PHE A 46 -11.03 -1.35 -0.31
N VAL A 47 -12.02 -2.23 -0.05
CA VAL A 47 -11.87 -3.32 0.93
C VAL A 47 -10.79 -4.29 0.48
N VAL A 48 -10.78 -4.69 -0.79
CA VAL A 48 -9.75 -5.57 -1.34
C VAL A 48 -8.37 -4.89 -1.26
N GLY A 49 -8.27 -3.61 -1.64
CA GLY A 49 -7.03 -2.84 -1.53
C GLY A 49 -6.54 -2.73 -0.09
N LEU A 50 -7.44 -2.52 0.86
CA LEU A 50 -7.12 -2.48 2.29
C LEU A 50 -6.61 -3.84 2.79
N LEU A 51 -7.27 -4.93 2.41
CA LEU A 51 -6.83 -6.28 2.79
C LEU A 51 -5.46 -6.61 2.20
N VAL A 52 -5.19 -6.24 0.95
CA VAL A 52 -3.87 -6.40 0.33
C VAL A 52 -2.82 -5.55 1.04
N ALA A 53 -3.13 -4.30 1.37
CA ALA A 53 -2.23 -3.43 2.12
C ALA A 53 -1.91 -3.99 3.51
N VAL A 54 -2.90 -4.54 4.22
CA VAL A 54 -2.71 -5.23 5.50
C VAL A 54 -1.86 -6.49 5.32
N ALA A 55 -2.12 -7.31 4.29
CA ALA A 55 -1.33 -8.51 4.02
C ALA A 55 0.14 -8.19 3.73
N ILE A 56 0.39 -7.15 2.94
CA ILE A 56 1.74 -6.60 2.69
C ILE A 56 2.33 -6.12 4.01
N ALA A 57 1.63 -5.28 4.78
CA ALA A 57 2.11 -4.79 6.06
C ALA A 57 2.49 -5.92 7.01
N VAL A 58 1.70 -6.99 7.10
CA VAL A 58 2.00 -8.18 7.90
C VAL A 58 3.21 -8.95 7.34
N ALA A 59 3.29 -9.14 6.03
CA ALA A 59 4.41 -9.82 5.40
C ALA A 59 5.75 -9.09 5.61
N PHE A 60 5.73 -7.76 5.61
CA PHE A 60 6.91 -6.92 5.87
C PHE A 60 7.11 -6.59 7.36
N ALA A 61 6.09 -6.76 8.21
CA ALA A 61 6.21 -6.61 9.66
C ALA A 61 7.15 -7.64 10.30
N GLY A 62 7.49 -8.72 9.59
CA GLY A 62 8.54 -9.68 10.01
C GLY A 62 9.93 -9.06 10.20
N GLY A 63 10.19 -7.86 9.66
CA GLY A 63 11.43 -7.09 9.92
C GLY A 63 11.36 -6.15 11.13
N SER A 64 10.20 -6.02 11.78
CA SER A 64 9.98 -5.19 12.97
C SER A 64 9.00 -5.87 13.93
N VAL A 65 9.16 -7.18 14.09
CA VAL A 65 8.60 -7.88 15.24
C VAL A 65 9.39 -7.38 16.47
N ALA A 66 8.87 -6.34 17.12
CA ALA A 66 9.00 -6.28 18.56
C ALA A 66 8.38 -7.59 19.03
N THR A 67 9.24 -8.55 19.38
CA THR A 67 8.89 -9.88 19.83
C THR A 67 7.95 -9.72 21.02
N SER A 68 6.65 -9.61 20.75
CA SER A 68 5.59 -9.89 21.71
C SER A 68 5.51 -11.41 21.83
N GLU A 69 6.65 -12.04 22.11
CA GLU A 69 6.59 -13.25 22.91
C GLU A 69 5.85 -12.84 24.17
N LYS A 70 4.86 -13.65 24.55
CA LYS A 70 4.33 -13.65 25.90
C LYS A 70 5.40 -14.19 26.85
N GLY A 71 6.61 -13.61 26.81
CA GLY A 71 7.65 -13.79 27.79
C GLY A 71 7.25 -12.98 29.01
N GLN A 72 7.36 -13.58 30.18
CA GLN A 72 7.22 -12.86 31.43
C GLN A 72 8.04 -11.56 31.33
N PRO A 73 7.51 -10.41 31.77
CA PRO A 73 8.31 -9.20 31.82
C PRO A 73 9.57 -9.52 32.61
N VAL A 74 10.74 -9.53 31.95
CA VAL A 74 12.01 -9.65 32.66
C VAL A 74 12.03 -8.47 33.64
N PRO A 75 12.09 -8.73 34.96
CA PRO A 75 12.08 -7.64 35.92
C PRO A 75 13.28 -6.75 35.60
N THR A 76 13.03 -5.46 35.46
CA THR A 76 14.04 -4.48 35.07
C THR A 76 13.99 -3.29 35.99
N ASP A 77 15.17 -2.82 36.37
CA ASP A 77 15.35 -1.61 37.16
C ASP A 77 15.83 -0.47 36.27
N THR A 78 15.57 0.76 36.67
CA THR A 78 16.14 1.95 36.02
C THR A 78 17.12 2.63 36.95
N ILE A 79 18.37 2.74 36.51
CA ILE A 79 19.45 3.43 37.22
C ILE A 79 19.87 4.69 36.47
N VAL A 80 20.49 5.63 37.17
CA VAL A 80 21.10 6.82 36.55
C VAL A 80 22.61 6.59 36.48
N VAL A 81 23.18 6.76 35.29
CA VAL A 81 24.61 6.57 35.04
C VAL A 81 25.41 7.68 35.74
N GLY A 82 26.35 7.27 36.59
CA GLY A 82 27.28 8.20 37.25
C GLY A 82 28.38 8.72 36.32
N THR A 83 29.11 9.73 36.76
CA THR A 83 30.27 10.24 36.00
C THR A 83 31.40 9.20 36.01
N GLY A 84 31.97 8.91 34.84
CA GLY A 84 33.06 7.93 34.68
C GLY A 84 32.62 6.47 34.74
N VAL A 85 31.32 6.19 34.90
CA VAL A 85 30.78 4.84 34.90
C VAL A 85 30.64 4.34 33.47
N THR A 86 31.17 3.16 33.18
CA THR A 86 31.09 2.52 31.87
C THR A 86 30.00 1.45 31.84
N LEU A 87 29.56 1.07 30.63
CA LEU A 87 28.63 -0.05 30.47
C LEU A 87 29.23 -1.37 30.99
N TRP A 88 30.54 -1.54 30.85
CA TRP A 88 31.26 -2.70 31.37
C TRP A 88 31.12 -2.79 32.90
N ASP A 89 31.33 -1.68 33.61
CA ASP A 89 31.23 -1.66 35.07
C ASP A 89 29.83 -2.09 35.53
N ILE A 90 28.79 -1.54 34.90
CA ILE A 90 27.40 -1.86 35.19
C ILE A 90 27.08 -3.32 34.87
N ALA A 91 27.49 -3.81 33.70
CA ALA A 91 27.26 -5.19 33.29
C ALA A 91 27.99 -6.18 34.19
N SER A 92 29.23 -5.87 34.57
CA SER A 92 30.03 -6.73 35.46
C SER A 92 29.41 -6.86 36.85
N ALA A 93 28.79 -5.78 37.35
CA ALA A 93 28.07 -5.80 38.62
C ALA A 93 26.77 -6.63 38.56
N ARG A 94 26.18 -6.79 37.37
CA ARG A 94 24.89 -7.48 37.16
C ARG A 94 25.00 -8.89 36.60
N ALA A 95 26.20 -9.34 36.24
CA ALA A 95 26.37 -10.62 35.57
C ALA A 95 26.12 -11.85 36.46
N GLU A 96 26.02 -11.73 37.81
CA GLU A 96 25.77 -12.84 38.76
C GLU A 96 26.51 -14.17 38.47
N GLY A 97 27.76 -14.08 37.99
CA GLY A 97 28.58 -15.25 37.62
C GLY A 97 28.40 -15.75 36.17
N GLY A 98 27.52 -15.14 35.39
CA GLY A 98 27.43 -15.27 33.94
C GLY A 98 28.45 -14.42 33.16
N ASP A 99 28.34 -14.43 31.84
CA ASP A 99 29.23 -13.68 30.96
C ASP A 99 28.88 -12.18 30.95
N VAL A 100 29.84 -11.34 31.31
CA VAL A 100 29.71 -9.88 31.30
C VAL A 100 29.37 -9.36 29.90
N ARG A 101 29.87 -10.00 28.84
CA ARG A 101 29.64 -9.57 27.46
C ARG A 101 28.22 -9.85 27.01
N ASP A 102 27.64 -10.97 27.44
CA ASP A 102 26.23 -11.28 27.21
C ASP A 102 25.33 -10.33 28.00
N MET A 103 25.71 -9.99 29.23
CA MET A 103 25.02 -8.98 30.03
C MET A 103 25.08 -7.58 29.38
N MET A 104 26.23 -7.18 28.83
CA MET A 104 26.35 -5.93 28.07
C MET A 104 25.42 -5.92 26.86
N SER A 105 25.39 -7.01 26.08
CA SER A 105 24.50 -7.15 24.92
C SER A 105 23.03 -7.03 25.34
N THR A 106 22.67 -7.65 26.46
CA THR A 106 21.33 -7.57 27.06
C THR A 106 20.96 -6.13 27.42
N ILE A 107 21.86 -5.41 28.12
CA ILE A 107 21.62 -4.01 28.50
C ILE A 107 21.54 -3.11 27.26
N GLN A 108 22.36 -3.33 26.23
CA GLN A 108 22.28 -2.59 24.97
C GLN A 108 20.94 -2.79 24.29
N GLN A 109 20.46 -4.04 24.20
CA GLN A 109 19.16 -4.36 23.63
C GLN A 109 18.01 -3.74 24.43
N LEU A 110 18.05 -3.77 25.76
CA LEU A 110 17.01 -3.17 26.61
C LEU A 110 16.90 -1.65 26.47
N ASN A 111 17.97 -0.98 26.08
CA ASN A 111 18.04 0.48 25.99
C ASN A 111 18.18 1.01 24.55
N HIS A 112 18.17 0.12 23.56
CA HIS A 112 18.43 0.43 22.16
C HIS A 112 19.74 1.22 21.96
N LEU A 113 20.80 0.79 22.65
CA LEU A 113 22.12 1.41 22.50
C LEU A 113 22.81 0.88 21.25
N GLU A 114 23.31 1.78 20.41
CA GLU A 114 24.10 1.43 19.23
C GLU A 114 25.55 1.03 19.59
N SER A 115 26.02 1.42 20.78
CA SER A 115 27.37 1.13 21.28
C SER A 115 27.40 1.03 22.81
N GLY A 116 28.54 0.63 23.36
CA GLY A 116 28.76 0.57 24.81
C GLY A 116 29.06 1.92 25.49
N MET A 117 28.96 3.04 24.76
CA MET A 117 29.20 4.37 25.31
C MET A 117 27.99 4.85 26.11
N LEU A 118 28.24 5.36 27.31
CA LEU A 118 27.22 5.93 28.20
C LEU A 118 27.52 7.39 28.51
N VAL A 119 26.47 8.17 28.75
CA VAL A 119 26.57 9.57 29.16
C VAL A 119 26.22 9.71 30.64
N ALA A 120 26.97 10.51 31.38
CA ALA A 120 26.64 10.80 32.78
C ALA A 120 25.24 11.46 32.88
N GLY A 121 24.44 11.00 33.85
CA GLY A 121 23.04 11.41 34.00
C GLY A 121 22.06 10.66 33.08
N GLN A 122 22.53 9.79 32.19
CA GLN A 122 21.67 8.94 31.36
C GLN A 122 20.88 7.97 32.24
N ARG A 123 19.58 7.82 31.94
CA ARG A 123 18.75 6.77 32.54
C ARG A 123 18.98 5.48 31.77
N LEU A 124 19.32 4.42 32.49
CA LEU A 124 19.65 3.12 31.91
C LEU A 124 18.78 2.04 32.56
N ARG A 125 18.11 1.25 31.73
CA ARG A 125 17.39 0.05 32.14
C ARG A 125 18.35 -1.11 32.28
N VAL A 126 18.29 -1.83 33.38
CA VAL A 126 19.13 -2.99 33.66
C VAL A 126 18.25 -4.14 34.13
N PRO A 127 18.64 -5.41 33.90
CA PRO A 127 17.97 -6.54 34.52
C PRO A 127 17.96 -6.39 36.05
N ALA A 128 16.83 -6.69 36.69
CA ALA A 128 16.74 -6.71 38.14
C ALA A 128 17.51 -7.90 38.70
N ASP A 129 18.13 -7.69 39.87
CA ASP A 129 18.80 -8.75 40.62
C ASP A 129 17.73 -9.74 41.12
N SER A 130 17.90 -11.03 40.88
CA SER A 130 16.88 -12.07 41.15
C SER A 130 17.08 -12.84 42.44
#